data_AF-A0A915KHT2-F1
#
_entry.id   AF-A0A915KHT2-F1
#
_cell.length_a   1.000
_cell.length_b   1.000
_cell.length_c   1.000
_cell.angle_alpha   90.00
_cell.angle_beta   90.00
_cell.angle_gamma   90.00
#
_symmetry.space_group_name_H-M   'P 1'
#
loop_
_entity.id
_entity.type
_entity.pdbx_description
1 polymer ?
#
loop_
_entity_poly.entity_id
_entity_poly.type
_entity_poly.pdbx_seq_one_letter_code
_entity_poly.pdbx_strand_id
1 'polypeptide(L)'
;MFLGDALKLCPELKTLSYDFEDYKRVSKLFYETVASFTLDIEAVSCDEMFVNMKDIILETNSDPLIIAATIRRTIFEATGCTSSAGLGRNKLIARLATRKAKPNGQYIVRDVEIDGFLGSTSVHDLPESICRTALFLCNLIYVSDFKF
;
A
#
# COMPACT_ATOMS: atom_id res chain seq x y z
N MET A 1 11.99 -18.99 -1.73
CA MET A 1 12.90 -19.58 -0.72
C MET A 1 12.26 -20.84 -0.18
N PHE A 2 12.99 -21.95 -0.09
CA PHE A 2 12.47 -23.19 0.50
C PHE A 2 12.62 -23.17 2.03
N LEU A 3 11.68 -23.79 2.76
CA LEU A 3 11.71 -23.84 4.23
C LEU A 3 13.00 -24.47 4.76
N GLY A 4 13.49 -25.53 4.11
CA GLY A 4 14.73 -26.20 4.51
C GLY A 4 15.95 -25.28 4.42
N ASP A 5 16.03 -24.42 3.41
CA ASP A 5 17.14 -23.46 3.29
C ASP A 5 16.96 -22.28 4.25
N ALA A 6 15.73 -21.85 4.51
CA ALA A 6 15.43 -20.82 5.51
C ALA A 6 15.85 -21.26 6.92
N LEU A 7 15.60 -22.52 7.30
CA LEU A 7 16.00 -23.07 8.59
C LEU A 7 17.52 -23.22 8.75
N LYS A 8 18.27 -23.42 7.66
CA LYS A 8 19.74 -23.39 7.70
C LYS A 8 20.26 -21.99 8.02
N LEU A 9 19.62 -20.96 7.47
CA LEU A 9 19.99 -19.56 7.70
C LEU A 9 19.52 -19.06 9.07
N CYS A 10 18.36 -19.54 9.54
CA CYS A 10 17.77 -19.19 10.83
C CYS A 10 17.19 -20.45 11.51
N PRO A 11 17.99 -21.17 12.32
CA PRO A 11 17.54 -22.39 12.98
C PRO A 11 16.39 -22.22 13.98
N GLU A 12 16.25 -21.00 14.53
CA GLU A 12 15.17 -20.66 15.48
C GLU A 12 13.89 -20.17 14.78
N LEU A 13 13.79 -20.29 13.45
CA LEU A 13 12.63 -19.86 12.68
C LEU A 13 11.37 -20.61 13.13
N LYS A 14 10.40 -19.86 13.67
CA LYS A 14 9.09 -20.39 14.04
C LYS A 14 8.23 -20.56 12.79
N THR A 15 7.75 -21.78 12.55
CA THR A 15 6.82 -22.07 11.46
C THR A 15 5.39 -22.01 11.97
N LEU A 16 4.53 -21.29 11.25
CA LEU A 16 3.10 -21.20 11.52
C LEU A 16 2.33 -21.93 10.41
N SER A 17 1.24 -22.59 10.78
CA SER A 17 0.28 -23.15 9.83
C SER A 17 -0.53 -22.03 9.18
N TYR A 18 -0.96 -22.23 7.94
CA TYR A 18 -1.83 -21.27 7.26
C TYR A 18 -3.23 -21.25 7.87
N ASP A 19 -3.76 -20.06 8.12
CA ASP A 19 -5.16 -19.83 8.47
C ASP A 19 -5.85 -18.97 7.41
N PHE A 20 -6.38 -19.63 6.38
CA PHE A 20 -6.99 -18.96 5.24
C PHE A 20 -8.28 -18.21 5.58
N GLU A 21 -9.03 -18.68 6.59
CA GLU A 21 -10.28 -18.04 7.00
C GLU A 21 -9.98 -16.71 7.70
N ASP A 22 -8.97 -16.68 8.57
CA ASP A 22 -8.54 -15.43 9.19
C ASP A 22 -7.95 -14.44 8.18
N TYR A 23 -7.15 -14.90 7.21
CA TYR A 23 -6.65 -14.01 6.15
C TYR A 23 -7.78 -13.39 5.35
N LYS A 24 -8.80 -14.18 5.01
CA LYS A 24 -9.97 -13.71 4.26
C LYS A 24 -10.81 -12.73 5.08
N ARG A 25 -11.03 -13.02 6.37
CA ARG A 25 -11.75 -12.15 7.31
C ARG A 25 -11.06 -10.79 7.43
N VAL A 26 -9.74 -10.81 7.64
CA VAL A 26 -8.93 -9.60 7.80
C VAL A 26 -8.86 -8.79 6.51
N SER A 27 -8.67 -9.45 5.36
CA SER A 27 -8.71 -8.82 4.04
C SER A 27 -10.07 -8.14 3.77
N LYS A 28 -11.18 -8.81 4.10
CA LYS A 28 -12.51 -8.20 3.97
C LYS A 28 -12.65 -6.94 4.82
N LEU A 29 -12.21 -6.98 6.08
CA LEU A 29 -12.26 -5.83 6.98
C LEU A 29 -11.37 -4.68 6.49
N PHE A 30 -10.22 -4.99 5.91
CA PHE A 30 -9.35 -4.00 5.26
C PHE A 30 -10.07 -3.27 4.12
N TYR A 31 -10.72 -4.00 3.21
CA TYR A 31 -11.50 -3.40 2.13
C TYR A 31 -12.71 -2.61 2.62
N GLU A 32 -13.47 -3.14 3.58
CA GLU A 32 -14.62 -2.44 4.17
C GLU A 32 -14.21 -1.15 4.87
N THR A 33 -13.08 -1.16 5.57
CA THR A 33 -12.54 0.04 6.25
C THR A 33 -12.22 1.13 5.25
N VAL A 34 -11.51 0.82 4.15
CA VAL A 34 -11.17 1.81 3.13
C VAL A 34 -12.42 2.28 2.37
N ALA A 35 -13.35 1.36 2.07
CA ALA A 35 -14.62 1.66 1.42
C ALA A 35 -15.50 2.64 2.19
N SER A 36 -15.34 2.75 3.51
CA SER A 36 -16.03 3.75 4.32
C SER A 36 -15.57 5.20 4.07
N PHE A 37 -14.38 5.39 3.48
CA PHE A 37 -13.85 6.71 3.11
C PHE A 37 -14.19 7.07 1.66
N THR A 38 -14.05 6.13 0.74
CA THR A 38 -14.37 6.30 -0.68
C THR A 38 -14.64 4.96 -1.34
N LEU A 39 -15.51 4.97 -2.36
CA LEU A 39 -15.76 3.79 -3.20
C LEU A 39 -14.88 3.77 -4.45
N ASP A 40 -14.09 4.82 -4.71
CA ASP A 40 -13.14 4.87 -5.83
C ASP A 40 -11.86 4.10 -5.48
N ILE A 41 -12.01 2.77 -5.48
CA ILE A 41 -11.00 1.79 -5.10
C ILE A 41 -10.78 0.82 -6.27
N GLU A 42 -9.51 0.51 -6.52
CA GLU A 42 -9.10 -0.57 -7.42
C GLU A 42 -8.35 -1.65 -6.63
N ALA A 43 -8.97 -2.82 -6.53
CA ALA A 43 -8.41 -3.99 -5.88
C ALA A 43 -7.20 -4.53 -6.65
N VAL A 44 -6.11 -4.81 -5.94
CA VAL A 44 -4.88 -5.38 -6.53
C VAL A 44 -4.64 -6.80 -6.02
N SER A 45 -4.72 -6.99 -4.70
CA SER A 45 -4.62 -8.29 -4.02
C SER A 45 -5.47 -8.28 -2.74
N CYS A 46 -5.41 -9.32 -1.93
CA CYS A 46 -6.11 -9.36 -0.64
C CYS A 46 -5.64 -8.29 0.36
N ASP A 47 -4.40 -7.82 0.24
CA ASP A 47 -3.73 -6.87 1.13
C ASP A 47 -3.28 -5.57 0.43
N GLU A 48 -3.61 -5.42 -0.86
CA GLU A 48 -3.20 -4.29 -1.67
C GLU A 48 -4.38 -3.69 -2.45
N MET A 49 -4.44 -2.36 -2.45
CA MET A 49 -5.40 -1.62 -3.27
C MET A 49 -4.88 -0.25 -3.66
N PHE A 50 -5.40 0.28 -4.76
CA PHE A 50 -5.32 1.69 -5.09
C PHE A 50 -6.59 2.40 -4.67
N VAL A 51 -6.44 3.62 -4.17
CA VAL A 51 -7.54 4.46 -3.69
C VAL A 51 -7.38 5.84 -4.29
N ASN A 52 -8.41 6.33 -4.97
CA ASN A 52 -8.42 7.71 -5.43
C ASN A 52 -8.99 8.61 -4.33
N MET A 53 -8.17 9.55 -3.86
CA MET A 53 -8.55 10.46 -2.78
C MET A 53 -8.96 11.85 -3.26
N LYS A 54 -9.05 12.08 -4.57
CA LYS A 54 -9.32 13.41 -5.11
C LYS A 54 -10.54 14.06 -4.45
N ASP A 55 -11.65 13.32 -4.35
CA ASP A 55 -12.90 13.86 -3.81
C ASP A 55 -12.80 14.08 -2.29
N ILE A 56 -12.20 13.15 -1.55
CA ILE A 56 -11.95 13.29 -0.10
C ILE A 56 -11.11 14.55 0.19
N ILE A 57 -10.03 14.76 -0.58
CA ILE A 57 -9.16 15.93 -0.40
C ILE A 57 -9.92 17.22 -0.67
N LEU A 58 -10.75 17.25 -1.73
CA LEU A 58 -11.55 18.43 -2.08
C LEU A 58 -12.59 18.77 -1.00
N GLU A 59 -13.26 17.76 -0.45
CA GLU A 59 -14.28 17.94 0.59
C GLU A 59 -13.69 18.34 1.94
N THR A 60 -12.58 17.70 2.33
CA THR A 60 -11.95 17.91 3.66
C THR A 60 -10.94 19.05 3.68
N ASN A 61 -10.50 19.54 2.51
CA ASN A 61 -9.43 20.52 2.34
C ASN A 61 -8.19 20.22 3.21
N SER A 62 -7.89 18.93 3.38
CA SER A 62 -6.85 18.42 4.29
C SER A 62 -5.64 17.90 3.51
N ASP A 63 -4.47 17.89 4.16
CA ASP A 63 -3.25 17.34 3.56
C ASP A 63 -3.43 15.83 3.26
N PRO A 64 -3.11 15.34 2.04
CA PRO A 64 -3.15 13.93 1.70
C PRO A 64 -2.42 13.01 2.70
N LEU A 65 -1.34 13.47 3.32
CA LEU A 65 -0.63 12.72 4.35
C LEU A 65 -1.45 12.54 5.63
N ILE A 66 -2.27 13.53 6.00
CA ILE A 66 -3.15 13.42 7.18
C ILE A 66 -4.26 12.41 6.89
N ILE A 67 -4.82 12.42 5.68
CA ILE A 67 -5.85 11.45 5.26
C ILE A 67 -5.26 10.04 5.24
N ALA A 68 -4.08 9.86 4.65
CA ALA A 68 -3.37 8.58 4.65
C ALA A 68 -3.08 8.06 6.07
N ALA A 69 -2.64 8.93 6.98
CA ALA A 69 -2.40 8.57 8.38
C ALA A 69 -3.69 8.15 9.07
N THR A 70 -4.79 8.84 8.79
CA THR A 70 -6.11 8.52 9.33
C THR A 70 -6.57 7.14 8.85
N ILE A 71 -6.52 6.88 7.54
CA ILE A 71 -6.87 5.58 6.95
C ILE A 71 -6.03 4.46 7.57
N ARG A 72 -4.71 4.64 7.66
CA ARG A 72 -3.80 3.65 8.25
C ARG A 72 -4.12 3.36 9.71
N ARG A 73 -4.42 4.39 10.50
CA ARG A 73 -4.84 4.22 11.90
C ARG A 73 -6.15 3.45 11.99
N THR A 74 -7.16 3.79 11.20
CA THR A 74 -8.45 3.10 11.21
C THR A 74 -8.31 1.63 10.77
N ILE A 75 -7.46 1.34 9.79
CA ILE A 75 -7.12 -0.04 9.40
C ILE A 75 -6.51 -0.79 10.59
N PHE A 76 -5.57 -0.17 11.31
CA PHE A 76 -4.95 -0.79 12.48
C PHE A 76 -5.96 -1.04 13.61
N GLU A 77 -6.84 -0.07 13.89
CA GLU A 77 -7.89 -0.21 14.90
C GLU A 77 -8.89 -1.33 14.55
N ALA A 78 -9.23 -1.49 13.27
CA ALA A 78 -10.15 -2.53 12.82
C ALA A 78 -9.49 -3.92 12.78
N THR A 79 -8.30 -4.01 12.20
CA THR A 79 -7.67 -5.31 11.85
C THR A 79 -6.61 -5.78 12.84
N GLY A 80 -6.06 -4.88 13.66
CA GLY A 80 -4.88 -5.14 14.49
C GLY A 80 -3.56 -5.15 13.72
N CYS A 81 -3.59 -4.91 12.40
CA CYS A 81 -2.42 -5.01 11.54
C CYS A 81 -2.00 -3.63 11.01
N THR A 82 -0.69 -3.43 10.92
CA THR A 82 -0.11 -2.19 10.40
C THR A 82 -0.10 -2.20 8.88
N SER A 83 -0.47 -1.07 8.27
CA SER A 83 -0.40 -0.87 6.82
C SER A 83 0.62 0.22 6.46
N SER A 84 1.24 0.11 5.29
CA SER A 84 2.08 1.16 4.70
C SER A 84 1.35 1.83 3.52
N ALA A 85 1.52 3.14 3.35
CA ALA A 85 0.83 3.90 2.30
C ALA A 85 1.78 4.78 1.47
N GLY A 86 1.70 4.66 0.16
CA GLY A 86 2.44 5.48 -0.79
C GLY A 86 1.50 6.38 -1.57
N LEU A 87 1.86 7.65 -1.67
CA LEU A 87 1.07 8.67 -2.34
C LEU A 87 1.82 9.18 -3.55
N GLY A 88 1.11 9.31 -4.67
CA GLY A 88 1.69 9.82 -5.90
C GLY A 88 0.64 10.34 -6.88
N ARG A 89 1.12 11.02 -7.92
CA ARG A 89 0.28 11.56 -8.99
C ARG A 89 -0.23 10.53 -10.00
N ASN A 90 0.17 9.26 -9.84
CA ASN A 90 -0.30 8.13 -10.64
C ASN A 90 0.02 6.81 -9.90
N LYS A 91 -0.52 5.71 -10.42
CA LYS A 91 -0.36 4.34 -9.88
C LYS A 91 1.10 3.91 -9.74
N LEU A 92 1.94 4.19 -10.73
CA LEU A 92 3.35 3.81 -10.73
C LEU A 92 4.10 4.47 -9.55
N ILE A 93 3.98 5.79 -9.46
CA ILE A 93 4.63 6.58 -8.41
C ILE A 93 4.10 6.20 -7.03
N ALA A 94 2.78 6.02 -6.88
CA ALA A 94 2.19 5.58 -5.61
C ALA A 94 2.73 4.21 -5.18
N ARG A 95 2.83 3.24 -6.09
CA ARG A 95 3.36 1.90 -5.79
C ARG A 95 4.84 1.93 -5.40
N LEU A 96 5.65 2.71 -6.11
CA LEU A 96 7.07 2.89 -5.78
C LEU A 96 7.24 3.65 -4.45
N ALA A 97 6.42 4.65 -4.18
CA ALA A 97 6.41 5.39 -2.92
C ALA A 97 6.14 4.46 -1.74
N THR A 98 5.24 3.48 -1.88
CA THR A 98 4.96 2.53 -0.80
C THR A 98 6.15 1.65 -0.47
N ARG A 99 6.99 1.26 -1.43
CA ARG A 99 8.24 0.54 -1.13
C ARG A 99 9.14 1.33 -0.18
N LYS A 100 9.26 2.64 -0.39
CA LYS A 100 10.01 3.55 0.49
C LYS A 100 9.31 3.81 1.82
N ALA A 101 7.98 3.70 1.85
CA ALA A 101 7.17 3.84 3.06
C ALA A 101 7.24 2.62 3.99
N LYS A 102 7.56 1.43 3.47
CA LYS A 102 7.63 0.22 4.29
C LYS A 102 8.85 0.24 5.24
N PRO A 103 8.72 -0.29 6.47
CA PRO A 103 7.52 -0.86 7.10
C PRO A 103 6.71 0.15 7.94
N ASN A 104 5.39 -0.03 8.03
CA ASN A 104 4.45 0.77 8.84
C ASN A 104 4.67 2.29 8.71
N GLY A 105 4.86 2.77 7.49
CA GLY A 105 5.10 4.18 7.20
C GLY A 105 4.21 4.71 6.10
N GLN A 106 4.39 6.00 5.81
CA GLN A 106 3.76 6.63 4.67
C GLN A 106 4.74 7.56 3.97
N TYR A 107 4.66 7.63 2.65
CA TYR A 107 5.55 8.46 1.85
C TYR A 107 4.79 9.07 0.68
N ILE A 108 4.98 10.37 0.46
CA ILE A 108 4.44 11.10 -0.68
C ILE A 108 5.58 11.51 -1.60
N VAL A 109 5.42 11.26 -2.89
CA VAL A 109 6.31 11.80 -3.92
C VAL A 109 5.62 13.00 -4.54
N ARG A 110 6.14 14.21 -4.30
CA ARG A 110 5.60 15.44 -4.89
C ARG A 110 6.10 15.60 -6.32
N ASP A 111 5.39 16.39 -7.12
CA ASP A 111 5.70 16.55 -8.55
C ASP A 111 7.14 17.00 -8.83
N VAL A 112 7.67 17.89 -7.98
CA VAL A 112 9.05 18.40 -8.09
C VAL A 112 10.12 17.34 -7.77
N GLU A 113 9.75 16.25 -7.11
CA GLU A 113 10.67 15.19 -6.68
C GLU A 113 10.66 14.00 -7.65
N ILE A 114 9.73 13.95 -8.61
CA ILE A 114 9.49 12.77 -9.46
C ILE A 114 10.73 12.39 -10.26
N ASP A 115 11.39 13.35 -10.91
CA ASP A 115 12.53 13.07 -11.78
C ASP A 115 13.71 12.49 -10.98
N GLY A 116 14.00 13.07 -9.81
CA GLY A 116 15.03 12.55 -8.91
C GLY A 116 14.65 11.19 -8.32
N PHE A 117 13.39 11.01 -7.96
CA PHE A 117 12.88 9.75 -7.42
C PHE A 117 12.98 8.61 -8.44
N LEU A 118 12.53 8.84 -9.68
CA LEU A 118 12.65 7.87 -10.77
C LEU A 118 14.10 7.61 -11.16
N GLY A 119 14.95 8.64 -11.22
CA GLY A 119 16.37 8.49 -11.51
C GLY A 119 17.14 7.65 -10.47
N SER A 120 16.67 7.63 -9.22
CA SER A 120 17.23 6.80 -8.13
C SER A 120 16.65 5.39 -8.06
N THR A 121 15.59 5.09 -8.82
CA THR A 121 14.89 3.80 -8.78
C THR A 121 15.53 2.80 -9.74
N SER A 122 15.84 1.59 -9.26
CA SER A 122 16.36 0.53 -10.13
C SER A 122 15.31 0.05 -11.12
N VAL A 123 15.71 -0.32 -12.33
CA VAL A 123 14.81 -0.88 -13.36
C VAL A 123 14.12 -2.15 -12.86
N HIS A 124 14.78 -2.95 -12.01
CA HIS A 124 14.20 -4.15 -11.41
C HIS A 124 13.05 -3.87 -10.43
N ASP A 125 12.95 -2.64 -9.91
CA ASP A 125 11.89 -2.24 -9.01
C ASP A 125 10.63 -1.77 -9.74
N LEU A 126 10.73 -1.57 -11.06
CA LEU A 126 9.59 -1.15 -11.87
C LEU A 126 8.59 -2.32 -12.02
N PRO A 127 7.32 -2.11 -11.68
CA PRO A 127 6.29 -3.13 -11.83
C PRO A 127 6.02 -3.41 -13.32
N GLU A 128 6.21 -4.66 -13.73
CA GLU A 128 5.94 -5.14 -15.10
C GLU A 128 4.48 -4.92 -15.52
N SER A 129 3.55 -4.97 -14.55
CA SER A 129 2.11 -4.86 -14.77
C SER A 129 1.57 -3.45 -15.07
N ILE A 130 2.40 -2.39 -14.95
CA ILE A 130 1.93 -1.00 -15.13
C ILE A 130 2.19 -0.44 -16.53
N CYS A 131 2.83 -1.21 -17.43
CA CYS A 131 3.14 -0.78 -18.80
C CYS A 131 1.92 -0.39 -19.69
N ARG A 132 0.67 -0.61 -19.27
CA ARG A 132 -0.54 -0.28 -20.05
C ARG A 132 -1.41 0.86 -19.54
N THR A 133 -1.19 1.41 -18.34
CA THR A 133 -2.12 2.37 -17.74
C THR A 133 -1.45 3.72 -17.50
N ALA A 134 -1.17 4.44 -18.59
CA ALA A 134 -0.83 5.85 -18.58
C ALA A 134 -2.11 6.70 -18.48
N LEU A 135 -2.87 6.55 -17.38
CA LEU A 135 -3.95 7.48 -17.08
C LEU A 135 -3.47 8.48 -16.02
N PHE A 136 -3.59 9.77 -16.36
CA PHE A 136 -3.36 10.88 -15.45
C PHE A 136 -4.43 10.88 -14.35
N LEU A 137 -4.08 10.35 -13.18
CA LEU A 137 -4.91 10.42 -11.97
C LEU A 137 -4.06 10.97 -10.83
N CYS A 138 -4.11 12.28 -10.64
CA CYS A 138 -3.54 12.93 -9.47
C CYS A 138 -4.24 12.43 -8.20
N ASN A 139 -3.47 12.21 -7.13
CA ASN A 139 -3.95 11.91 -5.76
C ASN A 139 -4.38 10.45 -5.50
N LEU A 140 -3.55 9.51 -5.93
CA LEU A 140 -3.76 8.09 -5.65
C LEU A 140 -2.97 7.65 -4.41
N ILE A 141 -3.63 6.97 -3.48
CA ILE A 141 -2.97 6.17 -2.45
C ILE A 141 -2.84 4.74 -2.95
N TYR A 142 -1.65 4.16 -2.76
CA TYR A 142 -1.48 2.72 -2.75
C TYR A 142 -1.24 2.25 -1.32
N VAL A 143 -2.19 1.50 -0.78
CA VAL A 143 -2.08 0.88 0.54
C VAL A 143 -1.60 -0.55 0.33
N SER A 144 -0.49 -0.90 0.97
CA SER A 144 -0.02 -2.28 1.03
C SER A 144 0.57 -2.53 2.42
N ASP A 145 0.04 -3.50 3.14
CA ASP A 145 0.79 -4.36 4.08
C ASP A 145 -0.19 -5.16 4.95
N PHE A 146 -0.04 -6.48 4.92
CA PHE A 146 -0.20 -7.32 6.10
C PHE A 146 1.09 -8.12 6.28
N LYS A 147 1.79 -7.89 7.40
CA LYS A 147 2.75 -8.89 7.90
C LYS A 147 1.99 -9.78 8.87
N PHE A 148 1.56 -10.94 8.39
CA PHE A 148 1.10 -12.04 9.24
C PHE A 148 2.30 -12.70 9.92
#